data_AF-A0AA41S3X5-F1
#
_entry.id   AF-A0AA41S3X5-F1
#
_cell.length_a   1.000
_cell.length_b   1.000
_cell.length_c   1.000
_cell.angle_alpha   90.00
_cell.angle_beta   90.00
_cell.angle_gamma   90.00
#
_symmetry.space_group_name_H-M   'P 1'
#
loop_
_entity.id
_entity.type
_entity.pdbx_description
1 polymer ?
#
loop_
_entity_poly.entity_id
_entity_poly.type
_entity_poly.pdbx_seq_one_letter_code
_entity_poly.pdbx_strand_id
1 'polypeptide(L)'
;NKFVLWYTRRTPGVRTQTSYEDNIKKIVEFSTVEGFWVCYCHLARPSSLPSPTDLHLFKEGIRPLWEIIRFKKAVSGRFWEDL
;
A
#
# COMPACT_ATOMS: atom_id res chain seq x y z
N ASN A 1 -9.34 8.60 -12.26
CA ASN A 1 -8.72 8.33 -10.94
C ASN A 1 -7.64 7.27 -11.12
N LYS A 2 -6.39 7.54 -10.74
CA LYS A 2 -5.28 6.58 -10.84
C LYS A 2 -4.93 6.03 -9.47
N PHE A 3 -4.66 4.74 -9.39
CA PHE A 3 -4.32 4.01 -8.17
C PHE A 3 -2.97 3.33 -8.31
N VAL A 4 -2.33 3.11 -7.17
CA VAL A 4 -1.01 2.50 -7.04
C VAL A 4 -1.07 1.43 -5.97
N LEU A 5 -0.67 0.22 -6.36
CA LEU A 5 -0.50 -0.89 -5.43
C LEU A 5 0.96 -0.94 -4.96
N TRP A 6 1.14 -1.06 -3.66
CA TRP A 6 2.44 -1.15 -3.00
C TRP A 6 2.55 -2.45 -2.21
N TYR A 7 3.78 -2.93 -2.00
CA TYR A 7 4.07 -4.04 -1.08
C TYR A 7 5.11 -3.64 -0.03
N THR A 8 4.93 -4.17 1.17
CA THR A 8 5.96 -4.19 2.21
C THR A 8 6.19 -5.62 2.66
N ARG A 9 7.45 -6.05 2.75
CA ARG A 9 7.82 -7.34 3.34
C ARG A 9 8.81 -7.10 4.46
N ARG A 10 8.56 -7.68 5.63
CA ARG A 10 9.52 -7.65 6.74
C ARG A 10 10.04 -9.05 6.97
N THR A 11 11.32 -9.20 7.26
CA THR A 11 11.89 -10.50 7.65
C THR A 11 11.77 -10.65 9.16
N PRO A 12 11.00 -11.63 9.67
CA PRO A 12 10.88 -11.85 11.12
C PRO A 12 12.25 -12.06 11.76
N GLY A 13 12.47 -11.46 12.94
CA GLY A 13 13.72 -11.63 13.70
C GLY A 13 14.93 -10.85 13.18
N VAL A 14 14.85 -10.26 11.98
CA VAL A 14 15.90 -9.37 11.47
C VAL A 14 15.52 -7.93 11.80
N ARG A 15 16.28 -7.29 12.69
CA ARG A 15 16.25 -5.82 12.81
C ARG A 15 16.87 -5.25 11.54
N THR A 16 16.05 -4.94 10.56
CA THR A 16 16.49 -4.24 9.36
C THR A 16 16.95 -2.85 9.76
N GLN A 17 18.22 -2.51 9.49
CA GLN A 17 18.70 -1.12 9.60
C GLN A 17 18.13 -0.22 8.51
N THR A 18 17.51 -0.81 7.48
CA THR A 18 16.82 -0.12 6.40
C THR A 18 15.56 0.56 6.91
N SER A 19 15.36 1.81 6.51
CA SER A 19 14.19 2.58 6.94
C SER A 19 12.89 1.90 6.47
N TYR A 20 11.77 2.17 7.15
CA TYR A 20 10.47 1.65 6.71
C TYR A 20 10.15 2.10 5.28
N GLU A 21 10.56 3.31 4.91
CA GLU A 21 10.36 3.89 3.59
C GLU A 21 11.02 3.05 2.49
N ASP A 22 12.24 2.59 2.73
CA ASP A 22 13.00 1.78 1.76
C ASP A 22 12.38 0.38 1.55
N ASN A 23 11.60 -0.08 2.51
CA ASN A 23 10.91 -1.37 2.46
C ASN A 23 9.54 -1.31 1.78
N ILE A 24 9.05 -0.11 1.45
CA ILE A 24 7.81 0.11 0.69
C ILE A 24 8.15 0.19 -0.78
N LYS A 25 7.59 -0.74 -1.57
CA LYS A 25 7.84 -0.75 -3.01
C LYS A 25 6.55 -0.66 -3.79
N LYS A 26 6.56 0.22 -4.80
CA LYS A 26 5.49 0.31 -5.79
C LYS A 26 5.53 -0.95 -6.66
N ILE A 27 4.40 -1.62 -6.80
CA ILE A 27 4.25 -2.80 -7.65
C ILE A 27 3.76 -2.36 -9.03
N VAL A 28 2.62 -1.67 -9.05
CA VAL A 28 1.91 -1.34 -10.29
C VAL A 28 1.01 -0.14 -10.09
N GLU A 29 0.71 0.54 -11.20
CA GLU A 29 -0.27 1.61 -11.29
C GLU A 29 -1.33 1.29 -12.34
N PHE A 30 -2.56 1.70 -12.08
CA PHE A 30 -3.68 1.52 -13.02
C PHE A 30 -4.68 2.67 -12.89
N SER A 31 -5.37 2.98 -13.98
CA SER A 31 -6.40 4.03 -14.04
C SER A 31 -7.76 3.52 -14.49
N THR A 32 -7.86 2.25 -14.87
CA THR A 32 -9.09 1.58 -15.34
C THR A 32 -9.37 0.32 -14.54
N VAL A 33 -10.61 -0.16 -14.59
CA VAL A 33 -11.03 -1.39 -13.91
C VAL A 33 -10.38 -2.61 -14.56
N GLU A 34 -10.26 -2.61 -15.89
CA GLU A 34 -9.58 -3.65 -16.64
C GLU A 34 -8.10 -3.69 -16.29
N GLY A 35 -7.46 -2.52 -16.14
CA GLY A 35 -6.08 -2.40 -15.69
C GLY A 35 -5.88 -3.00 -14.30
N PHE A 36 -6.83 -2.78 -13.37
CA PHE A 36 -6.81 -3.44 -12.07
C PHE A 36 -6.84 -4.96 -12.21
N TRP A 37 -7.77 -5.52 -12.98
CA TRP A 37 -7.91 -6.97 -13.12
C TRP A 37 -6.70 -7.62 -13.81
N VAL A 38 -6.13 -6.98 -14.83
CA VAL A 38 -4.88 -7.42 -15.46
C VAL A 38 -3.76 -7.53 -14.42
N CYS A 39 -3.63 -6.55 -13.52
CA CYS A 39 -2.64 -6.61 -12.46
C CYS A 39 -2.96 -7.71 -11.44
N TYR A 40 -4.18 -7.72 -10.93
CA TYR A 40 -4.61 -8.59 -9.84
C TYR A 40 -4.51 -10.08 -10.20
N CYS A 41 -4.90 -10.45 -11.43
CA CYS A 41 -4.85 -11.84 -11.87
C CYS A 41 -3.42 -12.42 -11.92
N HIS A 42 -2.38 -11.59 -12.00
CA HIS A 42 -0.98 -12.02 -12.00
C HIS A 42 -0.30 -11.88 -10.62
N LEU A 43 -1.01 -11.37 -9.61
CA LEU A 43 -0.48 -11.28 -8.25
C LEU A 43 -0.65 -12.60 -7.52
N ALA A 44 0.37 -12.96 -6.73
CA ALA A 44 0.23 -14.00 -5.73
C ALA A 44 -0.89 -13.62 -4.75
N ARG A 45 -1.73 -14.60 -4.40
CA ARG A 45 -2.82 -14.38 -3.45
C ARG A 45 -2.24 -13.96 -2.10
N PRO A 46 -2.89 -13.05 -1.36
CA PRO A 46 -2.41 -12.62 -0.04
C PRO A 46 -2.08 -13.79 0.90
N SER A 47 -2.88 -14.87 0.86
CA SER A 47 -2.67 -16.09 1.66
C SER A 47 -1.40 -16.88 1.32
N SER A 48 -0.86 -16.70 0.12
CA SER A 48 0.37 -17.38 -0.36
C SER A 48 1.64 -16.54 -0.17
N LEU A 49 1.50 -15.28 0.25
CA LEU A 49 2.65 -14.38 0.42
C LEU A 49 3.45 -14.76 1.67
N PRO A 50 4.80 -14.64 1.64
CA PRO A 50 5.64 -14.88 2.81
C PRO A 50 5.26 -13.94 3.96
N SER A 51 5.06 -14.47 5.16
CA SER A 51 4.70 -13.65 6.32
C SER A 51 5.94 -12.98 6.96
N PRO A 52 5.83 -11.73 7.45
CA PRO A 52 4.76 -10.77 7.19
C PRO A 52 4.96 -10.03 5.87
N THR A 53 3.91 -10.03 5.04
CA THR A 53 3.80 -9.18 3.85
C THR A 53 2.50 -8.40 3.92
N ASP A 54 2.57 -7.09 3.69
CA ASP A 54 1.39 -6.23 3.57
C ASP A 54 1.28 -5.71 2.13
N LEU A 55 0.04 -5.65 1.63
CA LEU A 55 -0.31 -5.03 0.36
C LEU A 55 -1.09 -3.75 0.65
N HIS A 56 -0.77 -2.68 -0.07
CA HIS A 56 -1.34 -1.36 0.15
C HIS A 56 -1.89 -0.81 -1.16
N LEU A 57 -3.14 -0.36 -1.20
CA LEU A 57 -3.73 0.27 -2.38
C LEU A 57 -4.07 1.73 -2.08
N PHE A 58 -3.45 2.66 -2.79
CA PHE A 58 -3.63 4.09 -2.58
C PHE A 58 -3.86 4.83 -3.90
N LYS A 59 -4.50 6.00 -3.86
CA LYS A 59 -4.54 6.89 -5.03
C LYS A 59 -3.12 7.35 -5.38
N GLU A 60 -2.88 7.63 -6.66
CA GLU A 60 -1.60 8.22 -7.11
C GLU A 60 -1.27 9.48 -6.30
N GLY A 61 0.00 9.62 -5.92
CA GLY A 61 0.49 10.71 -5.08
C GLY A 61 0.45 10.43 -3.58
N ILE A 62 -0.29 9.41 -3.11
CA ILE A 62 -0.29 9.00 -1.70
C ILE A 62 0.63 7.79 -1.52
N ARG A 63 1.67 7.96 -0.69
CA ARG A 63 2.53 6.86 -0.26
C ARG A 63 1.97 6.23 1.02
N PRO A 64 2.10 4.90 1.22
CA PRO A 64 1.59 4.19 2.39
C PRO A 64 2.48 4.41 3.63
N LEU A 65 2.69 5.68 4.01
CA LEU A 65 3.45 6.08 5.17
C LEU A 65 2.50 6.62 6.24
N TRP A 66 2.66 6.15 7.47
CA TRP A 66 1.82 6.56 8.61
C TRP A 66 1.88 8.08 8.86
N GLU A 67 3.00 8.73 8.53
CA GLU A 67 3.20 10.19 8.66
C GLU A 67 2.39 10.99 7.63
N ILE A 68 2.20 10.43 6.43
CA ILE A 68 1.40 11.05 5.36
C ILE A 68 -0.09 10.87 5.64
N ILE A 69 -0.48 9.75 6.27
CA ILE A 69 -1.87 9.44 6.63
C ILE A 69 -2.30 10.22 7.90
N ARG A 70 -1.35 10.74 8.69
CA ARG A 70 -1.62 11.72 9.74
C ARG A 70 -2.02 13.07 9.13
N PHE A 71 -3.27 13.14 8.69
CA PHE A 71 -3.94 14.43 8.54
C PHE A 71 -3.84 15.21 9.86
N LYS A 72 -3.70 16.54 9.78
CA LYS A 72 -3.92 17.41 10.95
C LYS A 72 -5.25 16.99 11.59
N LYS A 73 -5.26 16.72 12.90
CA LYS A 73 -6.36 16.13 13.70
C LYS A 73 -7.79 16.60 13.34
N ALA A 74 -7.96 17.79 12.78
CA ALA A 74 -9.25 18.33 12.37
C ALA A 74 -9.88 17.70 11.10
N VAL A 75 -9.09 17.02 10.26
CA VAL A 75 -9.54 16.49 8.95
C VAL A 75 -9.75 14.96 9.00
N SER A 76 -9.07 14.26 9.90
CA SER A 76 -9.12 12.79 9.95
C SER A 76 -10.49 12.21 10.34
N GLY A 77 -11.29 12.94 11.14
CA GLY A 77 -12.61 12.46 11.58
C GLY A 77 -13.63 12.37 10.45
N ARG A 78 -13.65 13.36 9.55
CA ARG A 78 -14.70 13.48 8.52
C ARG A 78 -14.50 12.53 7.34
N PHE A 79 -13.26 12.15 7.04
CA PHE A 79 -12.98 11.33 5.85
C PHE A 79 -13.38 9.86 6.00
N TRP A 80 -13.49 9.34 7.24
CA TRP A 80 -13.95 7.96 7.50
C TRP A 80 -15.47 7.83 7.60
N GLU A 81 -16.20 8.94 7.76
CA GLU A 81 -17.67 8.94 7.83
C GLU A 81 -18.32 9.02 6.43
N ASP A 82 -17.61 9.58 5.45
CA ASP A 82 -18.10 9.78 4.07
C ASP A 82 -17.60 8.71 3.07
N LEU A 83 -17.12 7.55 3.56
CA LEU A 83 -16.60 6.43 2.75
C LEU A 83 -17.56 5.23 2.75
#